data_AF-A0A7K1SKK1-F1
#
_entry.id   AF-A0A7K1SKK1-F1
#
_cell.length_a   1.000
_cell.length_b   1.000
_cell.length_c   1.000
_cell.angle_alpha   90.00
_cell.angle_beta   90.00
_cell.angle_gamma   90.00
#
_symmetry.space_group_name_H-M   'P 1'
#
loop_
_entity.id
_entity.type
_entity.pdbx_description
1 polymer ?
#
loop_
_entity_poly.entity_id
_entity_poly.type
_entity_poly.pdbx_seq_one_letter_code
_entity_poly.pdbx_strand_id
1 'polypeptide(L)'
;MPNPIFVQPRLTLNDFQNAAELLSTGVAEVKAVTEVESGGRGFDLTNRVIIRFEPHVFHRYTKGAYDISHPLLSYPVWQPGYPKNLDHSWRLFTEASALDYNAAVMATSFGLFQIMGFNFSACGCKTVSEFVAAMKQSEGEQLRLFVEFVKSRDLDDELKSHNWASFARQYNGAGYKANQYDTKLADAFKRFSVK
;
A
#
# COMPACT_ATOMS: atom_id res chain seq x y z
N MET A 1 9.34 29.14 20.24
CA MET A 1 10.15 27.92 20.00
C MET A 1 9.38 27.06 19.03
N PRO A 2 9.97 26.54 17.93
CA PRO A 2 9.25 25.58 17.11
C PRO A 2 9.00 24.31 17.95
N ASN A 3 7.74 23.89 17.98
CA ASN A 3 7.27 22.67 18.64
C ASN A 3 8.13 21.48 18.19
N PRO A 4 8.48 20.51 19.06
CA PRO A 4 9.09 19.28 18.61
C PRO A 4 8.15 18.64 17.58
N ILE A 5 8.66 18.43 16.36
CA ILE A 5 7.99 17.62 15.35
C ILE A 5 7.93 16.23 15.97
N PHE A 6 6.77 15.87 16.52
CA PHE A 6 6.50 14.50 16.92
C PHE A 6 6.50 13.66 15.63
N VAL A 7 7.67 13.12 15.29
CA VAL A 7 7.78 12.05 14.32
C VAL A 7 7.31 10.78 15.03
N GLN A 8 6.35 10.09 14.42
CA GLN A 8 5.94 8.67 14.56
C GLN A 8 4.43 8.49 14.81
N PRO A 9 3.82 7.51 14.12
CA PRO A 9 3.98 6.11 14.49
C PRO A 9 4.82 5.32 13.48
N ARG A 10 5.99 4.89 13.94
CA ARG A 10 6.72 3.72 13.43
C ARG A 10 5.93 2.55 13.96
N LEU A 11 5.63 1.56 13.13
CA LEU A 11 5.01 0.31 13.57
C LEU A 11 5.58 -0.16 14.91
N THR A 12 4.69 -0.31 15.90
CA THR A 12 5.04 -0.75 17.24
C THR A 12 5.05 -2.26 17.31
N LEU A 13 5.64 -2.83 18.37
CA LEU A 13 5.55 -4.27 18.60
C LEU A 13 4.08 -4.73 18.72
N ASN A 14 3.21 -3.91 19.29
CA ASN A 14 1.79 -4.21 19.44
C ASN A 14 1.08 -4.30 18.08
N ASP A 15 1.42 -3.41 17.14
CA ASP A 15 0.89 -3.48 15.77
C ASP A 15 1.27 -4.79 15.09
N PHE A 16 2.52 -5.23 15.26
CA PHE A 16 2.98 -6.52 14.73
C PHE A 16 2.32 -7.72 15.41
N GLN A 17 2.06 -7.65 16.72
CA GLN A 17 1.37 -8.71 17.46
C GLN A 17 -0.08 -8.84 16.99
N ASN A 18 -0.81 -7.73 16.90
CA ASN A 18 -2.18 -7.70 16.39
C ASN A 18 -2.26 -8.25 14.95
N ALA A 19 -1.33 -7.83 14.08
CA ALA A 19 -1.25 -8.33 12.71
C ALA A 19 -0.96 -9.84 12.65
N ALA A 20 -0.08 -10.34 13.52
CA ALA A 20 0.25 -11.77 13.60
C ALA A 20 -0.96 -12.59 14.07
N GLU A 21 -1.72 -12.10 15.04
CA GLU A 21 -2.98 -12.72 15.48
C GLU A 21 -4.00 -12.79 14.34
N LEU A 22 -4.19 -11.68 13.60
CA LEU A 22 -5.10 -11.63 12.46
C LEU A 22 -4.74 -12.63 11.36
N LEU A 23 -3.45 -12.83 11.10
CA LEU A 23 -2.94 -13.81 10.15
C LEU A 23 -2.84 -15.22 10.74
N SER A 24 -2.96 -15.41 12.05
CA SER A 24 -2.62 -16.67 12.73
C SER A 24 -1.20 -17.14 12.39
N THR A 25 -0.23 -16.23 12.42
CA THR A 25 1.20 -16.46 12.22
C THR A 25 1.99 -15.97 13.44
N GLY A 26 3.33 -16.08 13.40
CA GLY A 26 4.20 -15.38 14.34
C GLY A 26 4.45 -13.91 13.95
N VAL A 27 5.04 -13.16 14.88
CA VAL A 27 5.48 -11.77 14.67
C VAL A 27 6.64 -11.70 13.66
N ALA A 28 7.45 -12.75 13.55
CA ALA A 28 8.59 -12.77 12.63
C ALA A 28 8.14 -12.74 11.17
N GLU A 29 7.08 -13.48 10.83
CA GLU A 29 6.47 -13.50 9.50
C GLU A 29 5.96 -12.10 9.12
N VAL A 30 5.21 -11.46 10.01
CA VAL A 30 4.66 -10.11 9.75
C VAL A 30 5.78 -9.09 9.57
N LYS A 31 6.81 -9.13 10.43
CA LYS A 31 7.98 -8.24 10.29
C LYS A 31 8.72 -8.48 8.99
N ALA A 32 8.90 -9.74 8.58
CA ALA A 32 9.56 -10.09 7.33
C ALA A 32 8.83 -9.51 6.12
N VAL A 33 7.51 -9.74 6.04
CA VAL A 33 6.68 -9.21 4.94
C VAL A 33 6.64 -7.68 4.99
N THR A 34 6.54 -7.09 6.17
CA THR A 34 6.57 -5.62 6.32
C THR A 34 7.88 -5.03 5.82
N GLU A 35 9.02 -5.62 6.17
CA GLU A 35 10.33 -5.12 5.72
C GLU A 35 10.48 -5.18 4.20
N VAL A 36 10.01 -6.26 3.57
CA VAL A 36 10.22 -6.50 2.13
C VAL A 36 9.18 -5.82 1.25
N GLU A 37 7.92 -5.79 1.68
CA GLU A 37 6.79 -5.31 0.87
C GLU A 37 6.42 -3.85 1.15
N SER A 38 7.09 -3.20 2.12
CA SER A 38 6.85 -1.78 2.40
C SER A 38 7.84 -0.85 1.69
N GLY A 39 7.38 0.38 1.45
CA GLY A 39 8.24 1.51 1.05
C GLY A 39 9.05 2.12 2.21
N GLY A 40 9.06 1.48 3.38
CA GLY A 40 9.77 1.92 4.59
C GLY A 40 9.13 3.07 5.37
N ARG A 41 8.22 3.85 4.77
CA ARG A 41 7.46 4.92 5.44
C ARG A 41 6.05 5.03 4.88
N GLY A 42 5.05 5.09 5.75
CA GLY A 42 3.65 5.33 5.41
C GLY A 42 3.26 6.80 5.31
N PHE A 43 4.07 7.69 5.89
CA PHE A 43 3.84 9.13 5.93
C PHE A 43 5.11 9.91 5.57
N ASP A 44 4.95 11.13 5.06
CA ASP A 44 6.05 12.08 4.88
C ASP A 44 6.37 12.86 6.17
N LEU A 45 7.38 13.75 6.10
CA LEU A 45 7.81 14.55 7.25
C LEU A 45 6.76 15.59 7.71
N THR A 46 5.72 15.82 6.90
CA THR A 46 4.60 16.71 7.19
C THR A 46 3.34 15.95 7.59
N ASN A 47 3.46 14.64 7.86
CA ASN A 47 2.38 13.74 8.23
C ASN A 47 1.30 13.55 7.14
N ARG A 48 1.66 13.74 5.86
CA ARG A 48 0.81 13.33 4.74
C ARG A 48 1.05 11.86 4.44
N VAL A 49 -0.01 11.07 4.28
CA VAL A 49 0.11 9.68 3.82
C VAL A 49 0.84 9.64 2.46
N ILE A 50 1.76 8.69 2.30
CA ILE A 50 2.46 8.49 1.04
C ILE A 50 1.46 7.97 0.01
N ILE A 51 1.37 8.64 -1.14
CA ILE A 51 0.49 8.22 -2.23
C ILE A 51 1.17 8.21 -3.59
N ARG A 52 0.64 7.40 -4.49
CA ARG A 52 0.95 7.49 -5.93
C ARG A 52 -0.33 7.43 -6.75
N PHE A 53 -0.58 8.53 -7.45
CA PHE A 53 -1.71 8.65 -8.37
C PHE A 53 -1.34 8.07 -9.74
N GLU A 54 -2.26 7.28 -10.32
CA GLU A 54 -2.10 6.59 -11.61
C GLU A 54 -3.14 7.07 -12.62
N PRO A 55 -2.79 8.02 -13.51
CA PRO A 55 -3.76 8.63 -14.43
C PRO A 55 -4.47 7.64 -15.36
N HIS A 56 -3.79 6.56 -15.73
CA HIS A 56 -4.37 5.49 -16.54
C HIS A 56 -5.38 4.62 -15.80
N VAL A 57 -5.29 4.56 -14.47
CA VAL A 57 -6.31 3.95 -13.63
C VAL A 57 -7.49 4.91 -13.46
N PHE A 58 -7.23 6.22 -13.33
CA PHE A 58 -8.31 7.22 -13.30
C PHE A 58 -9.12 7.23 -14.60
N HIS A 59 -8.45 7.19 -15.76
CA HIS A 59 -9.07 6.97 -17.06
C HIS A 59 -9.99 5.74 -17.05
N ARG A 60 -9.50 4.60 -16.54
CA ARG A 60 -10.28 3.35 -16.48
C ARG A 60 -11.55 3.51 -15.65
N TYR A 61 -11.46 4.11 -14.46
CA TYR A 61 -12.60 4.23 -13.55
C TYR A 61 -13.59 5.34 -13.94
N THR A 62 -13.14 6.35 -14.68
CA THR A 62 -13.99 7.41 -15.25
C THR A 62 -14.46 7.09 -16.67
N LYS A 63 -14.03 5.96 -17.23
CA LYS A 63 -14.30 5.54 -18.62
C LYS A 63 -13.88 6.62 -19.65
N GLY A 64 -12.76 7.30 -19.37
CA GLY A 64 -12.20 8.35 -20.23
C GLY A 64 -12.97 9.67 -20.25
N ALA A 65 -13.90 9.90 -19.32
CA ALA A 65 -14.71 11.12 -19.27
C ALA A 65 -13.88 12.42 -19.21
N TYR A 66 -12.63 12.35 -18.75
CA TYR A 66 -11.75 13.50 -18.56
C TYR A 66 -10.52 13.51 -19.48
N ASP A 67 -10.44 12.64 -20.49
CA ASP A 67 -9.26 12.55 -21.38
C ASP A 67 -9.00 13.86 -22.14
N ILE A 68 -10.05 14.54 -22.60
CA ILE A 68 -9.93 15.79 -23.37
C ILE A 68 -9.76 17.00 -22.43
N SER A 69 -10.55 17.06 -21.35
CA SER A 69 -10.56 18.22 -20.44
C SER A 69 -9.38 18.23 -19.47
N HIS A 70 -8.84 17.06 -19.11
CA HIS A 70 -7.76 16.89 -18.14
C HIS A 70 -6.74 15.82 -18.60
N PRO A 71 -6.04 16.03 -19.72
CA PRO A 71 -5.15 15.04 -20.34
C PRO A 71 -3.92 14.67 -19.48
N LEU A 72 -3.66 15.40 -18.38
CA LEU A 72 -2.63 15.06 -17.40
C LEU A 72 -3.15 14.14 -16.27
N LEU A 73 -4.47 14.12 -16.04
CA LEU A 73 -5.14 13.32 -15.02
C LEU A 73 -5.74 12.03 -15.58
N SER A 74 -6.07 12.00 -16.87
CA SER A 74 -6.76 10.91 -17.53
C SER A 74 -6.15 10.63 -18.89
N TYR A 75 -5.55 9.44 -19.05
CA TYR A 75 -5.07 8.94 -20.34
C TYR A 75 -4.95 7.41 -20.32
N PRO A 76 -5.21 6.68 -21.42
CA PRO A 76 -5.37 5.23 -21.39
C PRO A 76 -4.08 4.43 -21.17
N VAL A 77 -2.92 4.98 -21.54
CA VAL A 77 -1.63 4.27 -21.54
C VAL A 77 -0.61 5.02 -20.71
N TRP A 78 0.07 4.31 -19.80
CA TRP A 78 1.14 4.88 -18.99
C TRP A 78 2.21 5.57 -19.86
N GLN A 79 2.61 6.79 -19.48
CA GLN A 79 3.57 7.58 -20.23
C GLN A 79 4.95 7.61 -19.55
N PRO A 80 6.06 7.43 -20.29
CA PRO A 80 7.40 7.57 -19.75
C PRO A 80 7.66 9.01 -19.29
N GLY A 81 8.46 9.17 -18.23
CA GLY A 81 8.80 10.48 -17.67
C GLY A 81 7.75 11.06 -16.71
N TYR A 82 6.65 10.34 -16.44
CA TYR A 82 5.66 10.73 -15.44
C TYR A 82 6.32 10.95 -14.06
N PRO A 83 6.21 12.15 -13.46
CA PRO A 83 6.84 12.43 -12.17
C PRO A 83 6.32 11.50 -11.07
N LYS A 84 7.22 10.97 -10.26
CA LYS A 84 6.89 9.99 -9.20
C LYS A 84 7.00 10.57 -7.79
N ASN A 85 7.17 11.89 -7.65
CA ASN A 85 7.29 12.51 -6.34
C ASN A 85 5.91 12.70 -5.67
N LEU A 86 5.92 12.77 -4.35
CA LEU A 86 4.71 12.80 -3.53
C LEU A 86 3.86 14.06 -3.76
N ASP A 87 4.48 15.23 -3.94
CA ASP A 87 3.76 16.48 -4.17
C ASP A 87 3.00 16.48 -5.49
N HIS A 88 3.60 15.89 -6.52
CA HIS A 88 2.92 15.67 -7.79
C HIS A 88 1.70 14.77 -7.62
N SER A 89 1.85 13.62 -6.94
CA SER A 89 0.74 12.71 -6.67
C SER A 89 -0.39 13.38 -5.89
N TRP A 90 -0.08 14.16 -4.85
CA TRP A 90 -1.11 14.89 -4.09
C TRP A 90 -1.81 15.96 -4.89
N ARG A 91 -1.09 16.70 -5.75
CA ARG A 91 -1.70 17.67 -6.65
C ARG A 91 -2.72 16.98 -7.56
N LEU A 92 -2.31 15.93 -8.26
CA LEU A 92 -3.20 15.22 -9.19
C LEU A 92 -4.36 14.54 -8.47
N PHE A 93 -4.11 13.93 -7.31
CA PHE A 93 -5.17 13.34 -6.49
C PHE A 93 -6.20 14.39 -6.06
N THR A 94 -5.76 15.60 -5.69
CA THR A 94 -6.65 16.69 -5.28
C THR A 94 -7.50 17.17 -6.46
N GLU A 95 -6.88 17.39 -7.62
CA GLU A 95 -7.58 17.79 -8.84
C GLU A 95 -8.58 16.72 -9.30
N ALA A 96 -8.15 15.45 -9.36
CA ALA A 96 -9.01 14.32 -9.72
C ALA A 96 -10.17 14.13 -8.73
N SER A 97 -9.92 14.33 -7.43
CA SER A 97 -10.95 14.21 -6.39
C SER A 97 -12.05 15.26 -6.52
N ALA A 98 -11.75 16.43 -7.08
CA ALA A 98 -12.74 17.46 -7.37
C ALA A 98 -13.64 17.09 -8.56
N LEU A 99 -13.19 16.18 -9.43
CA LEU A 99 -13.94 15.68 -10.58
C LEU A 99 -14.76 14.44 -10.23
N ASP A 100 -14.09 13.42 -9.67
CA ASP A 100 -14.68 12.17 -9.20
C ASP A 100 -13.82 11.60 -8.07
N TYR A 101 -14.26 11.80 -6.83
CA TYR A 101 -13.56 11.34 -5.63
C TYR A 101 -13.34 9.83 -5.61
N ASN A 102 -14.36 9.04 -5.97
CA ASN A 102 -14.27 7.58 -5.89
C ASN A 102 -13.27 7.06 -6.93
N ALA A 103 -13.32 7.57 -8.17
CA ALA A 103 -12.36 7.21 -9.19
C ALA A 103 -10.94 7.67 -8.84
N ALA A 104 -10.78 8.85 -8.23
CA ALA A 104 -9.48 9.35 -7.80
C ALA A 104 -8.85 8.45 -6.72
N VAL A 105 -9.64 8.01 -5.73
CA VAL A 105 -9.17 7.04 -4.73
C VAL A 105 -8.84 5.70 -5.37
N MET A 106 -9.71 5.18 -6.24
CA MET A 106 -9.45 3.92 -6.95
C MET A 106 -8.16 3.99 -7.80
N ALA A 107 -7.83 5.17 -8.31
CA ALA A 107 -6.63 5.44 -9.10
C ALA A 107 -5.36 5.72 -8.29
N THR A 108 -5.40 5.58 -6.97
CA THR A 108 -4.28 5.97 -6.10
C THR A 108 -3.86 4.81 -5.21
N SER A 109 -2.55 4.56 -5.09
CA SER A 109 -1.99 3.71 -4.04
C SER A 109 -1.67 4.53 -2.79
N PHE A 110 -1.87 3.92 -1.61
CA PHE A 110 -1.74 4.61 -0.32
C PHE A 110 -0.82 3.88 0.65
N GLY A 111 -0.13 4.67 1.46
CA GLY A 111 0.55 4.25 2.68
C GLY A 111 1.76 3.35 2.46
N LEU A 112 2.14 2.71 3.56
CA LEU A 112 3.37 1.94 3.73
C LEU A 112 3.52 0.81 2.70
N PHE A 113 2.42 0.16 2.35
CA PHE A 113 2.36 -1.00 1.43
C PHE A 113 1.91 -0.62 0.01
N GLN A 114 1.66 0.66 -0.26
CA GLN A 114 1.18 1.16 -1.55
C GLN A 114 -0.02 0.37 -2.11
N ILE A 115 -1.02 0.09 -1.25
CA ILE A 115 -2.23 -0.62 -1.67
C ILE A 115 -3.07 0.32 -2.54
N MET A 116 -3.42 -0.13 -3.76
CA MET A 116 -4.33 0.59 -4.64
C MET A 116 -5.73 0.72 -4.05
N GLY A 117 -6.32 1.91 -4.10
CA GLY A 117 -7.64 2.18 -3.51
C GLY A 117 -8.79 1.38 -4.11
N PHE A 118 -8.64 0.83 -5.32
CA PHE A 118 -9.62 -0.13 -5.85
C PHE A 118 -9.71 -1.45 -5.08
N ASN A 119 -8.72 -1.73 -4.20
CA ASN A 119 -8.73 -2.88 -3.30
C ASN A 119 -9.40 -2.57 -1.94
N PHE A 120 -10.09 -1.44 -1.77
CA PHE A 120 -10.66 -1.06 -0.47
C PHE A 120 -11.51 -2.16 0.19
N SER A 121 -12.31 -2.88 -0.60
CA SER A 121 -13.15 -3.99 -0.12
C SER A 121 -12.32 -5.20 0.30
N ALA A 122 -11.26 -5.51 -0.43
CA ALA A 122 -10.29 -6.54 -0.09
C ALA A 122 -9.52 -6.21 1.20
N CYS A 123 -9.37 -4.92 1.53
CA CYS A 123 -8.83 -4.45 2.82
C CYS A 123 -9.87 -4.45 3.96
N GLY A 124 -11.08 -4.98 3.72
CA GLY A 124 -12.16 -5.03 4.72
C GLY A 124 -12.94 -3.71 4.89
N CYS A 125 -12.70 -2.69 4.05
CA CYS A 125 -13.44 -1.43 4.11
C CYS A 125 -14.74 -1.49 3.29
N LYS A 126 -15.80 -0.87 3.77
CA LYS A 126 -17.10 -0.81 3.07
C LYS A 126 -17.15 0.28 2.01
N THR A 127 -16.33 1.32 2.16
CA THR A 127 -16.27 2.46 1.24
C THR A 127 -14.83 2.90 0.99
N VAL A 128 -14.60 3.60 -0.13
CA VAL A 128 -13.30 4.23 -0.42
C VAL A 128 -12.94 5.30 0.62
N SER A 129 -13.93 5.99 1.20
CA SER A 129 -13.71 7.00 2.24
C SER A 129 -13.21 6.38 3.54
N GLU A 130 -13.77 5.22 3.94
CA GLU A 130 -13.32 4.45 5.09
C GLU A 130 -11.86 3.98 4.91
N PHE A 131 -11.53 3.49 3.71
CA PHE A 131 -10.16 3.11 3.36
C PHE A 131 -9.19 4.28 3.45
N VAL A 132 -9.53 5.45 2.90
CA VAL A 132 -8.68 6.64 2.98
C VAL A 132 -8.54 7.14 4.43
N ALA A 133 -9.60 7.06 5.23
CA ALA A 133 -9.56 7.43 6.64
C ALA A 133 -8.59 6.53 7.42
N ALA A 134 -8.68 5.21 7.25
CA ALA A 134 -7.78 4.25 7.89
C ALA A 134 -6.32 4.43 7.42
N MET A 135 -6.10 4.62 6.11
CA MET A 135 -4.77 4.89 5.56
C MET A 135 -4.12 6.16 6.15
N LYS A 136 -4.91 7.16 6.55
CA LYS A 136 -4.43 8.40 7.16
C LYS A 136 -4.23 8.31 8.68
N GLN A 137 -4.71 7.25 9.33
CA GLN A 137 -4.75 7.17 10.78
C GLN A 137 -3.38 6.83 11.40
N SER A 138 -2.72 5.76 10.94
CA SER A 138 -1.42 5.33 11.44
C SER A 138 -0.78 4.28 10.53
N GLU A 139 0.53 4.02 10.66
CA GLU A 139 1.17 2.88 9.97
C GLU A 139 0.60 1.55 10.48
N GLY A 140 0.17 1.47 11.74
CA GLY A 140 -0.51 0.29 12.30
C GLY A 140 -1.82 -0.03 11.58
N GLU A 141 -2.64 0.99 11.25
CA GLU A 141 -3.83 0.80 10.43
C GLU A 141 -3.47 0.42 8.99
N GLN A 142 -2.42 1.02 8.42
CA GLN A 142 -1.93 0.61 7.09
C GLN A 142 -1.50 -0.87 7.07
N LEU A 143 -0.84 -1.34 8.13
CA LEU A 143 -0.49 -2.76 8.32
C LEU A 143 -1.74 -3.63 8.50
N ARG A 144 -2.73 -3.19 9.29
CA ARG A 144 -3.99 -3.92 9.44
C ARG A 144 -4.70 -4.09 8.10
N LEU A 145 -4.81 -3.03 7.29
CA LEU A 145 -5.42 -3.07 5.96
C LEU A 145 -4.64 -3.98 5.00
N PHE A 146 -3.31 -3.99 5.11
CA PHE A 146 -2.46 -4.91 4.35
C PHE A 146 -2.71 -6.37 4.74
N VAL A 147 -2.83 -6.67 6.03
CA VAL A 147 -3.15 -8.02 6.52
C VAL A 147 -4.52 -8.49 6.02
N GLU A 148 -5.54 -7.63 6.10
CA GLU A 148 -6.87 -7.97 5.54
C GLU A 148 -6.79 -8.22 4.03
N PHE A 149 -6.01 -7.41 3.30
CA PHE A 149 -5.76 -7.63 1.88
C PHE A 149 -5.12 -8.99 1.62
N VAL A 150 -4.05 -9.35 2.33
CA VAL A 150 -3.38 -10.66 2.23
C VAL A 150 -4.36 -11.81 2.45
N LYS A 151 -5.19 -11.73 3.50
CA LYS A 151 -6.21 -12.74 3.81
C LYS A 151 -7.28 -12.84 2.74
N SER A 152 -7.75 -11.71 2.21
CA SER A 152 -8.76 -11.68 1.14
C SER A 152 -8.27 -12.30 -0.18
N ARG A 153 -6.96 -12.50 -0.31
CA ARG A 153 -6.29 -13.11 -1.45
C ARG A 153 -5.85 -14.54 -1.17
N ASP A 154 -6.22 -15.11 -0.02
CA ASP A 154 -5.81 -16.43 0.45
C ASP A 154 -4.28 -16.60 0.41
N LEU A 155 -3.54 -15.56 0.82
CA LEU A 155 -2.06 -15.57 0.86
C LEU A 155 -1.49 -15.83 2.26
N ASP A 156 -2.35 -15.96 3.26
CA ASP A 156 -1.94 -16.17 4.65
C ASP A 156 -1.43 -17.58 4.90
N ASP A 157 -1.86 -18.58 4.13
CA ASP A 157 -1.38 -19.95 4.20
C ASP A 157 0.09 -20.07 3.75
N GLU A 158 0.52 -19.31 2.74
CA GLU A 158 1.93 -19.24 2.36
C GLU A 158 2.79 -18.61 3.45
N LEU A 159 2.29 -17.57 4.12
CA LEU A 159 3.00 -16.97 5.25
C LEU A 159 3.13 -17.96 6.40
N LYS A 160 2.06 -18.71 6.71
CA LYS A 160 2.07 -19.76 7.76
C LYS A 160 3.02 -20.91 7.43
N SER A 161 3.08 -21.32 6.17
CA SER A 161 3.92 -22.43 5.70
C SER A 161 5.32 -22.00 5.27
N HIS A 162 5.66 -20.71 5.41
CA HIS A 162 6.92 -20.10 4.96
C HIS A 162 7.21 -20.36 3.47
N ASN A 163 6.17 -20.46 2.65
CA ASN A 163 6.29 -20.61 1.20
C ASN A 163 6.50 -19.25 0.51
N TRP A 164 7.66 -18.64 0.79
CA TRP A 164 8.02 -17.30 0.33
C TRP A 164 7.98 -17.13 -1.19
N ALA A 165 8.29 -18.18 -1.95
CA ALA A 165 8.24 -18.16 -3.40
C ALA A 165 6.80 -18.07 -3.92
N SER A 166 5.87 -18.84 -3.34
CA SER A 166 4.45 -18.76 -3.72
C SER A 166 3.85 -17.42 -3.30
N PHE A 167 4.09 -16.97 -2.06
CA PHE A 167 3.65 -15.66 -1.59
C PHE A 167 4.14 -14.54 -2.52
N ALA A 168 5.46 -14.48 -2.78
CA ALA A 168 6.05 -13.44 -3.62
C ALA A 168 5.53 -13.48 -5.05
N ARG A 169 5.31 -14.67 -5.62
CA ARG A 169 4.75 -14.80 -6.97
C ARG A 169 3.33 -14.26 -7.06
N GLN A 170 2.49 -14.51 -6.06
CA GLN A 170 1.10 -14.09 -6.07
C GLN A 170 0.96 -12.60 -5.74
N TYR A 171 1.75 -12.10 -4.80
CA TYR A 171 1.72 -10.70 -4.39
C TYR A 171 2.41 -9.77 -5.42
N ASN A 172 3.63 -10.11 -5.85
CA ASN A 172 4.46 -9.28 -6.74
C ASN A 172 4.35 -9.66 -8.23
N GLY A 173 3.68 -10.78 -8.55
CA GLY A 173 3.51 -11.27 -9.91
C GLY A 173 4.72 -12.05 -10.47
N ALA A 174 4.66 -12.37 -11.76
CA ALA A 174 5.65 -13.24 -12.42
C ALA A 174 7.10 -12.72 -12.37
N GLY A 175 7.28 -11.40 -12.20
CA GLY A 175 8.59 -10.76 -12.08
C GLY A 175 9.28 -10.92 -10.71
N TYR A 176 8.64 -11.57 -9.73
CA TYR A 176 9.12 -11.59 -8.35
C TYR A 176 10.57 -12.10 -8.19
N LYS A 177 10.97 -13.13 -8.97
CA LYS A 177 12.32 -13.71 -8.92
C LYS A 177 13.40 -12.73 -9.36
N ALA A 178 13.13 -11.91 -10.39
CA ALA A 178 14.10 -10.95 -10.89
C ALA A 178 14.45 -9.89 -9.82
N ASN A 179 13.48 -9.59 -8.94
CA ASN A 179 13.64 -8.66 -7.83
C ASN A 179 13.98 -9.37 -6.50
N GLN A 180 14.16 -10.69 -6.52
CA GLN A 180 14.53 -11.55 -5.39
C GLN A 180 13.58 -11.44 -4.17
N TYR A 181 12.28 -11.20 -4.41
CA TYR A 181 11.31 -11.02 -3.32
C TYR A 181 11.25 -12.22 -2.39
N ASP A 182 11.26 -13.42 -2.94
CA ASP A 182 11.27 -14.68 -2.20
C ASP A 182 12.48 -14.84 -1.29
N THR A 183 13.67 -14.55 -1.82
CA THR A 183 14.92 -14.63 -1.05
C THR A 183 14.95 -13.56 0.05
N LYS A 184 14.53 -12.33 -0.27
CA LYS A 184 14.43 -11.23 0.71
C LYS A 184 13.47 -11.57 1.85
N LEU A 185 12.30 -12.14 1.54
CA LEU A 185 11.32 -12.57 2.54
C LEU A 185 11.89 -13.67 3.44
N ALA A 186 12.50 -14.70 2.85
CA ALA A 186 13.10 -15.80 3.60
C ALA A 186 14.23 -15.31 4.53
N ASP A 187 15.08 -14.41 4.05
CA ASP A 187 16.19 -13.89 4.84
C ASP A 187 15.72 -12.92 5.93
N ALA A 188 14.71 -12.10 5.63
CA ALA A 188 14.07 -11.24 6.64
C ALA A 188 13.42 -12.07 7.75
N PHE A 189 12.69 -13.13 7.38
CA PHE A 189 12.13 -14.05 8.35
C PHE A 189 13.20 -14.65 9.26
N LYS A 190 14.28 -15.23 8.70
CA LYS A 190 15.39 -15.77 9.49
C LYS A 190 15.96 -14.75 10.49
N ARG A 191 16.16 -13.50 10.06
CA ARG A 191 16.66 -12.43 10.95
C ARG A 191 15.72 -12.16 12.12
N PHE A 192 14.40 -12.17 11.90
CA PHE A 192 13.41 -11.91 12.94
C PHE A 192 13.07 -13.14 13.80
N SER A 193 13.35 -14.35 13.31
CA SER A 193 13.15 -15.61 14.05
C SER A 193 14.26 -15.89 15.05
N VAL A 194 15.45 -15.32 14.86
CA VAL A 194 16.55 -15.43 15.83
C VAL A 194 16.36 -14.35 16.90
N LYS A 195 15.91 -14.80 18.09
CA LYS A 195 16.00 -14.06 19.34
C LYS A 195 17.21 -14.55 20.13
#